data_AF-A0A1F5BUF7-F1
#
_entry.id   AF-A0A1F5BUF7-F1
#
_cell.length_a   1.000
_cell.length_b   1.000
_cell.length_c   1.000
_cell.angle_alpha   90.00
_cell.angle_beta   90.00
_cell.angle_gamma   90.00
#
_symmetry.space_group_name_H-M   'P 1'
#
loop_
_entity.id
_entity.type
_entity.pdbx_description
1 polymer ?
#
loop_
_entity_poly.entity_id
_entity_poly.type
_entity_poly.pdbx_seq_one_letter_code
_entity_poly.pdbx_strand_id
1 'polypeptide(L)'
;MQEKLVLPKPRKSPILSFLLSFFFPFGVGPFYNGEVIKGFVYLVIFAGLVTMQQHGDAQPFAGLVLAAFYIFQIIDSVNVANKINRRALVGGEVEEEDAIITTEAVTAGSIFWGVLLIALGGILLLGNFEVISYKTILDFWPVVVIIIGGKLIFDYLSKKD
;
A
#
# COMPACT_ATOMS: atom_id res chain seq x y z
N MET A 1 -22.27 -29.22 -33.65
CA MET A 1 -21.23 -28.19 -33.65
C MET A 1 -20.85 -27.94 -32.20
N GLN A 2 -19.64 -28.33 -31.79
CA GLN A 2 -19.12 -27.94 -30.49
C GLN A 2 -18.58 -26.52 -30.65
N GLU A 3 -19.27 -25.52 -30.09
CA GLU A 3 -18.74 -24.16 -30.00
C GLU A 3 -17.42 -24.25 -29.23
N LYS A 4 -16.30 -24.05 -29.95
CA LYS A 4 -15.03 -23.78 -29.30
C LYS A 4 -15.21 -22.48 -28.54
N LEU A 5 -15.41 -22.58 -27.23
CA LEU A 5 -15.29 -21.46 -26.30
C LEU A 5 -13.87 -20.89 -26.48
N VAL A 6 -13.74 -19.84 -27.30
CA VAL A 6 -12.50 -19.08 -27.43
C VAL A 6 -12.39 -18.28 -26.14
N LEU A 7 -11.78 -18.87 -25.12
CA LEU A 7 -11.47 -18.18 -23.87
C LEU A 7 -10.60 -16.96 -24.23
N PRO A 8 -11.04 -15.74 -23.87
CA PRO A 8 -10.20 -14.56 -24.02
C PRO A 8 -8.86 -14.79 -23.33
N LYS A 9 -7.77 -14.43 -24.02
CA LYS A 9 -6.42 -14.59 -23.49
C LYS A 9 -6.31 -13.84 -22.15
N PRO A 10 -5.79 -14.45 -21.07
CA PRO A 10 -5.61 -13.76 -19.80
C PRO A 10 -4.74 -12.52 -20.00
N ARG A 11 -5.19 -11.37 -19.47
CA ARG A 11 -4.53 -10.06 -19.63
C ARG A 11 -3.28 -9.94 -18.76
N LYS A 12 -3.28 -10.56 -17.58
CA LYS A 12 -2.15 -10.56 -16.64
C LYS A 12 -1.75 -12.00 -16.34
N SER A 13 -0.46 -12.24 -16.09
CA SER A 13 0.02 -13.55 -15.68
C SER A 13 0.08 -13.64 -14.16
N PRO A 14 -0.76 -14.48 -13.51
CA PRO A 14 -0.72 -14.67 -12.06
C PRO A 14 0.62 -15.23 -11.58
N ILE A 15 1.28 -16.03 -12.42
CA ILE A 15 2.59 -16.62 -12.13
C ILE A 15 3.67 -15.53 -12.07
N LEU A 16 3.62 -14.54 -12.96
CA LEU A 16 4.54 -13.41 -12.91
C LEU A 16 4.32 -12.55 -11.66
N SER A 17 3.06 -12.30 -11.28
CA SER A 17 2.72 -11.55 -10.05
C SER A 17 3.21 -12.28 -8.78
N PHE A 18 3.08 -13.61 -8.75
CA PHE A 18 3.65 -14.47 -7.70
C PHE A 18 5.17 -14.34 -7.64
N LEU A 19 5.87 -14.55 -8.76
CA LEU A 19 7.33 -14.53 -8.81
C LEU A 19 7.89 -13.16 -8.41
N LEU A 20 7.26 -12.07 -8.87
CA LEU A 20 7.66 -10.72 -8.48
C LEU A 20 7.50 -10.47 -6.99
N SER A 21 6.37 -10.87 -6.40
CA SER A 21 6.12 -10.70 -4.96
C SER A 21 7.03 -11.58 -4.11
N PHE A 22 7.33 -12.78 -4.61
CA PHE A 22 8.17 -13.76 -3.92
C PHE A 22 9.64 -13.34 -3.89
N PHE A 23 10.19 -12.81 -4.99
CA PHE A 23 11.59 -12.36 -5.02
C PHE A 23 11.78 -10.96 -4.43
N PHE A 24 10.74 -10.11 -4.51
CA PHE A 24 10.83 -8.72 -4.12
C PHE A 24 9.69 -8.37 -3.15
N PRO A 25 9.91 -8.53 -1.83
CA PRO A 25 8.86 -8.39 -0.83
C PRO A 25 8.48 -6.95 -0.48
N PHE A 26 8.87 -5.98 -1.32
CA PHE A 26 8.58 -4.56 -1.17
C PHE A 26 7.41 -4.09 -2.04
N GLY A 27 6.40 -4.95 -2.24
CA GLY A 27 5.17 -4.55 -2.95
C GLY A 27 5.26 -4.61 -4.48
N VAL A 28 6.12 -5.48 -5.05
CA VAL A 28 6.31 -5.58 -6.51
C VAL A 28 5.17 -6.29 -7.24
N GLY A 29 4.45 -7.19 -6.58
CA GLY A 29 3.21 -7.78 -7.13
C GLY A 29 2.12 -6.76 -7.43
N PRO A 30 1.73 -5.90 -6.48
CA PRO A 30 0.79 -4.80 -6.75
C PRO A 30 1.24 -3.87 -7.87
N PHE A 31 2.53 -3.52 -7.95
CA PHE A 31 3.08 -2.72 -9.06
C PHE A 31 2.85 -3.39 -10.43
N TYR A 32 3.04 -4.70 -10.54
CA TYR A 32 2.74 -5.45 -11.78
C TYR A 32 1.25 -5.49 -12.12
N ASN A 33 0.41 -5.58 -11.09
CA ASN A 33 -1.04 -5.61 -11.23
C ASN A 33 -1.62 -4.22 -11.61
N GLY A 34 -0.84 -3.15 -11.53
CA GLY A 34 -1.28 -1.76 -11.75
C GLY A 34 -1.70 -1.05 -10.46
N GLU A 35 -1.68 -1.73 -9.31
CA GLU A 35 -2.05 -1.16 -8.01
C GLU A 35 -0.86 -0.43 -7.36
N VAL A 36 -0.42 0.68 -7.96
CA VAL A 36 0.78 1.44 -7.54
C VAL A 36 0.71 1.87 -6.08
N ILE A 37 -0.41 2.44 -5.65
CA ILE A 37 -0.61 2.89 -4.27
C ILE A 37 -0.48 1.73 -3.29
N LYS A 38 -1.10 0.60 -3.61
CA LYS A 38 -1.05 -0.61 -2.77
C LYS A 38 0.38 -1.14 -2.66
N GLY A 39 1.15 -1.08 -3.73
CA GLY A 39 2.58 -1.40 -3.74
C GLY A 39 3.37 -0.53 -2.76
N PHE A 40 3.15 0.79 -2.78
CA PHE A 40 3.79 1.71 -1.82
C PHE A 40 3.34 1.46 -0.36
N VAL A 41 2.05 1.18 -0.13
CA VAL A 41 1.55 0.82 1.21
C VAL A 41 2.26 -0.43 1.72
N TYR A 42 2.40 -1.46 0.88
CA TYR A 42 3.12 -2.67 1.26
C TYR A 42 4.60 -2.41 1.53
N LEU A 43 5.24 -1.55 0.75
CA LEU A 43 6.63 -1.12 0.97
C LEU A 43 6.79 -0.44 2.34
N VAL A 44 5.91 0.50 2.69
CA VAL A 44 5.96 1.21 3.98
C VAL A 44 5.71 0.26 5.16
N ILE A 45 4.70 -0.60 5.06
CA ILE A 45 4.41 -1.60 6.11
C ILE A 45 5.60 -2.56 6.27
N PHE A 46 6.15 -3.06 5.16
CA PHE A 46 7.30 -3.95 5.19
C PHE A 46 8.53 -3.29 5.83
N ALA A 47 8.85 -2.06 5.42
CA ALA A 47 9.95 -1.29 5.99
C ALA A 47 9.76 -1.07 7.50
N GLY A 48 8.55 -0.68 7.93
CA GLY A 48 8.21 -0.51 9.35
C GLY A 48 8.38 -1.81 10.15
N LEU A 49 7.84 -2.92 9.65
CA LEU A 49 7.96 -4.23 10.29
C LEU A 49 9.42 -4.70 10.38
N VAL A 50 10.25 -4.44 9.36
CA VAL A 50 11.69 -4.75 9.37
C VAL A 50 12.44 -3.89 10.38
N THR A 51 12.20 -2.57 10.42
CA THR A 51 12.84 -1.67 11.39
C THR A 51 12.50 -2.04 12.83
N MET A 52 11.27 -2.48 13.09
CA MET A 52 10.85 -2.97 14.41
C MET A 52 11.60 -4.22 14.87
N GLN A 53 12.23 -4.99 13.96
CA GLN A 53 12.95 -6.21 14.37
C GLN A 53 14.15 -5.91 15.27
N GLN A 54 14.78 -4.74 15.13
CA GLN A 54 16.01 -4.40 15.85
C GLN A 54 15.79 -3.77 17.23
N HIS A 55 14.59 -3.26 17.53
CA HIS A 55 14.36 -2.36 18.67
C HIS A 55 13.16 -2.73 19.57
N GLY A 56 12.53 -3.90 19.37
CA GLY A 56 11.26 -4.22 20.01
C GLY A 56 11.31 -5.30 21.10
N ASP A 57 10.73 -5.01 22.27
CA ASP A 57 10.31 -6.01 23.29
C ASP A 57 9.24 -6.98 22.77
N ALA A 58 8.66 -6.69 21.60
CA ALA A 58 7.61 -7.47 20.94
C ALA A 58 8.11 -8.73 20.22
N GLN A 59 9.38 -9.10 20.35
CA GLN A 59 9.87 -10.38 19.83
C GLN A 59 9.41 -11.54 20.72
N PRO A 60 9.01 -12.69 20.14
CA PRO A 60 9.11 -13.06 18.72
C PRO A 60 7.91 -12.65 17.85
N PHE A 61 6.89 -12.03 18.45
CA PHE A 61 5.62 -11.75 17.78
C PHE A 61 5.78 -10.82 16.56
N ALA A 62 6.62 -9.78 16.66
CA ALA A 62 6.90 -8.89 15.55
C ALA A 62 7.54 -9.62 14.33
N GLY A 63 8.37 -10.62 14.56
CA GLY A 63 8.92 -11.47 13.49
C GLY A 63 7.85 -12.35 12.84
N LEU A 64 6.93 -12.91 13.63
CA LEU A 64 5.80 -13.68 13.11
C LEU A 64 4.85 -12.82 12.26
N VAL A 65 4.59 -11.57 12.68
CA VAL A 65 3.78 -10.63 11.89
C VAL A 65 4.47 -10.28 10.58
N LEU A 66 5.78 -10.05 10.58
CA LEU A 66 6.56 -9.83 9.35
C LEU A 66 6.45 -11.03 8.40
N ALA A 67 6.61 -12.25 8.91
CA ALA A 67 6.46 -13.48 8.12
C ALA A 67 5.04 -13.66 7.57
N ALA A 68 4.02 -13.41 8.40
CA ALA A 68 2.62 -13.48 7.99
C ALA A 68 2.31 -12.44 6.90
N PHE A 69 2.80 -11.20 7.07
CA PHE A 69 2.67 -10.13 6.10
C PHE A 69 3.36 -10.46 4.77
N TYR A 70 4.55 -11.07 4.83
CA TYR A 70 5.29 -11.54 3.66
C TYR A 70 4.50 -12.57 2.85
N ILE A 71 3.92 -13.58 3.52
CA ILE A 71 3.12 -14.60 2.84
C ILE A 71 1.82 -13.99 2.29
N PHE A 72 1.20 -13.12 3.08
CA PHE A 72 -0.02 -12.40 2.69
C PHE A 72 0.15 -11.61 1.40
N GLN A 73 1.22 -10.80 1.25
CA GLN A 73 1.40 -9.98 0.04
C GLN A 73 1.53 -10.82 -1.23
N ILE A 74 2.11 -12.01 -1.14
CA ILE A 74 2.26 -12.93 -2.28
C ILE A 74 0.87 -13.45 -2.70
N ILE A 75 0.09 -13.93 -1.74
CA ILE A 75 -1.25 -14.46 -1.97
C ILE A 75 -2.17 -13.37 -2.52
N ASP A 76 -2.14 -12.17 -1.92
CA ASP A 76 -2.94 -11.03 -2.36
C ASP A 76 -2.62 -10.65 -3.81
N SER A 77 -1.33 -10.58 -4.18
CA SER A 77 -0.90 -10.24 -5.54
C SER A 77 -1.41 -11.22 -6.59
N VAL A 78 -1.39 -12.52 -6.29
CA VAL A 78 -1.95 -13.57 -7.16
C VAL A 78 -3.47 -13.46 -7.25
N ASN A 79 -4.14 -13.22 -6.12
CA ASN A 79 -5.60 -13.08 -6.07
C ASN A 79 -6.08 -11.86 -6.88
N VAL A 80 -5.37 -10.74 -6.80
CA VAL A 80 -5.63 -9.55 -7.61
C VAL A 80 -5.43 -9.83 -9.09
N ALA A 81 -4.33 -10.48 -9.49
CA ALA A 81 -4.11 -10.85 -10.89
C ALA A 81 -5.23 -11.77 -11.43
N ASN A 82 -5.67 -12.73 -10.62
CA ASN A 82 -6.80 -13.60 -10.95
C ASN A 82 -8.12 -12.83 -11.03
N LYS A 83 -8.36 -11.86 -10.15
CA LYS A 83 -9.54 -10.98 -10.17
C LYS A 83 -9.58 -10.15 -11.46
N ILE A 84 -8.45 -9.56 -11.86
CA ILE A 84 -8.30 -8.81 -13.13
C ILE A 84 -8.64 -9.71 -14.31
N ASN A 85 -8.07 -10.91 -14.35
CA ASN A 85 -8.34 -11.87 -15.43
C ASN A 85 -9.81 -12.30 -15.48
N ARG A 86 -10.45 -12.58 -14.32
CA ARG A 86 -11.89 -12.94 -14.29
C ARG A 86 -12.78 -11.79 -14.77
N ARG A 87 -12.52 -10.55 -14.35
CA ARG A 87 -13.28 -9.38 -14.80
C ARG A 87 -13.15 -9.17 -16.31
N ALA A 88 -11.96 -9.35 -16.87
CA ALA A 88 -11.71 -9.26 -18.31
C ALA A 88 -12.45 -10.34 -19.14
N LEU A 89 -12.86 -11.46 -18.53
CA LEU A 89 -13.61 -12.54 -19.20
C LEU A 89 -15.12 -12.26 -19.29
N VAL A 90 -15.68 -11.46 -18.37
CA VAL A 90 -17.13 -11.19 -18.29
C VAL A 90 -17.54 -10.02 -19.21
N GLY A 91 -16.60 -9.47 -19.99
CA GLY A 91 -16.86 -8.31 -20.84
C GLY A 91 -17.05 -7.01 -20.06
N GLY A 92 -16.78 -7.02 -18.75
CA GLY A 92 -16.65 -5.80 -17.98
C GLY A 92 -15.46 -5.02 -18.54
N GLU A 93 -15.73 -3.81 -19.02
CA GLU A 93 -14.68 -2.83 -19.21
C GLU A 93 -13.86 -2.80 -17.93
N VAL A 94 -12.56 -2.95 -18.07
CA VAL A 94 -11.66 -2.58 -17.00
C VAL A 94 -11.75 -1.06 -17.01
N GLU A 95 -12.74 -0.50 -16.30
CA GLU A 95 -12.44 0.69 -15.53
C GLU A 95 -11.19 0.27 -14.76
N GLU A 96 -10.06 0.84 -15.17
CA GLU A 96 -8.94 0.99 -14.27
C GLU A 96 -9.59 1.51 -13.00
N GLU A 97 -9.73 0.68 -11.97
CA GLU A 97 -10.16 1.08 -10.62
C GLU A 97 -9.05 1.97 -10.00
N ASP A 98 -8.47 2.87 -10.79
CA ASP A 98 -7.69 4.04 -10.45
C ASP A 98 -8.66 5.21 -10.27
N ALA A 99 -9.63 5.12 -9.35
CA ALA A 99 -10.50 6.27 -9.05
C ALA A 99 -11.21 6.29 -7.68
N ILE A 100 -10.89 5.43 -6.70
CA ILE A 100 -11.41 5.63 -5.33
C ILE A 100 -10.33 6.07 -4.34
N ILE A 101 -9.06 6.05 -4.74
CA ILE A 101 -8.12 7.09 -4.30
C ILE A 101 -7.69 7.76 -5.58
N THR A 102 -8.48 8.76 -6.01
CA THR A 102 -8.26 9.48 -7.26
C THR A 102 -6.79 9.79 -7.42
N THR A 103 -6.28 9.49 -8.60
CA THR A 103 -4.98 9.96 -9.08
C THR A 103 -4.87 11.49 -8.96
N GLU A 104 -5.99 12.22 -8.84
CA GLU A 104 -6.04 13.63 -8.42
C GLU A 104 -5.45 13.89 -7.02
N ALA A 105 -5.54 12.97 -6.05
CA ALA A 105 -4.96 13.15 -4.72
C ALA A 105 -3.41 13.08 -4.71
N VAL A 106 -2.81 12.51 -5.76
CA VAL A 106 -1.35 12.35 -5.92
C VAL A 106 -0.80 13.20 -7.08
N THR A 107 -1.58 13.47 -8.14
CA THR A 107 -1.18 14.31 -9.30
C THR A 107 -1.61 15.77 -9.18
N ALA A 108 -2.67 16.09 -8.44
CA ALA A 108 -2.67 17.37 -7.75
C ALA A 108 -1.79 17.14 -6.53
N GLY A 109 -0.59 17.70 -6.53
CA GLY A 109 0.25 17.74 -5.34
C GLY A 109 -0.53 18.46 -4.25
N SER A 110 -1.33 17.69 -3.49
CA SER A 110 -2.12 18.24 -2.41
C SER A 110 -1.12 18.87 -1.47
N ILE A 111 -1.21 20.18 -1.31
CA ILE A 111 -0.31 20.96 -0.46
C ILE A 111 -0.21 20.30 0.91
N PHE A 112 -1.30 19.66 1.37
CA PHE A 112 -1.33 18.81 2.55
C PHE A 112 -0.26 17.71 2.56
N TRP A 113 -0.15 16.89 1.52
CA TRP A 113 0.85 15.81 1.44
C TRP A 113 2.28 16.36 1.39
N GLY A 114 2.48 17.49 0.70
CA GLY A 114 3.78 18.18 0.68
C GLY A 114 4.18 18.72 2.05
N VAL A 115 3.27 19.41 2.74
CA VAL A 115 3.48 19.93 4.09
C VAL A 115 3.70 18.80 5.10
N LEU A 116 2.94 17.71 4.99
CA LEU A 116 3.10 16.54 5.85
C LEU A 116 4.48 15.89 5.69
N LEU A 117 4.96 15.75 4.44
CA LEU A 117 6.30 15.22 4.14
C LEU A 117 7.41 16.13 4.66
N ILE A 118 7.28 17.45 4.50
CA ILE A 118 8.25 18.43 5.03
C ILE A 118 8.31 18.35 6.56
N ALA A 119 7.15 18.30 7.23
CA ALA A 119 7.09 18.18 8.69
C ALA A 119 7.72 16.87 9.18
N LEU A 120 7.40 15.74 8.53
CA LEU A 120 8.02 14.44 8.81
C LEU A 120 9.54 14.47 8.64
N GLY A 121 10.03 15.02 7.51
CA GLY A 121 11.46 15.17 7.25
C GLY A 121 12.16 16.04 8.31
N GLY A 122 11.52 17.14 8.72
CA GLY A 122 12.03 18.00 9.79
C GLY A 122 12.13 17.30 11.14
N ILE A 123 11.11 16.53 11.51
CA ILE A 123 11.11 15.73 12.76
C ILE A 123 12.20 14.66 12.72
N LEU A 124 12.39 13.98 11.59
CA LEU A 124 13.45 12.99 11.42
C LEU A 124 14.85 13.60 11.50
N LEU A 125 15.04 14.79 10.91
CA LEU A 125 16.29 15.54 11.05
C LEU A 125 16.57 15.89 12.51
N LEU A 126 15.56 16.36 13.26
CA LEU A 126 15.70 16.63 14.70
C LEU A 126 16.06 15.37 15.50
N GLY A 127 15.53 14.22 15.10
CA GLY A 127 15.93 12.91 15.66
C GLY A 127 17.38 12.54 15.33
N ASN A 128 17.88 12.92 14.16
CA ASN A 128 19.28 12.69 13.77
C ASN A 128 20.27 13.56 14.53
N PHE A 129 19.90 14.82 14.82
CA PHE A 129 20.68 15.73 15.68
C PHE A 129 20.57 15.43 17.18
N GLU A 130 19.94 14.30 17.56
CA GLU A 130 19.70 13.90 18.95
C GLU A 130 18.93 14.95 19.79
N VAL A 131 18.27 15.91 19.13
CA VAL A 131 17.44 16.93 19.79
C VAL A 131 16.16 16.28 20.36
N ILE A 132 15.67 15.23 19.71
CA ILE A 132 14.48 14.48 20.11
C ILE A 132 14.78 12.97 20.01
N SER A 133 14.39 12.18 21.01
CA SER A 133 14.54 10.73 20.96
C SER A 133 13.57 10.09 19.96
N TYR A 134 14.04 9.09 19.19
CA TYR A 134 13.19 8.28 18.33
C TYR A 134 12.04 7.61 19.08
N LYS A 135 12.22 7.27 20.37
CA LYS A 135 11.13 6.74 21.20
C LYS A 135 10.01 7.76 21.36
N THR A 136 10.37 9.00 21.68
CA THR A 136 9.42 10.11 21.78
C THR A 136 8.72 10.38 20.44
N ILE A 137 9.43 10.29 19.31
CA ILE A 137 8.82 10.46 17.98
C ILE A 137 7.77 9.36 17.72
N LEU A 138 8.11 8.11 18.04
CA LEU A 138 7.22 6.96 17.84
C LEU A 138 5.99 7.01 18.75
N ASP A 139 6.11 7.49 19.99
CA ASP A 139 4.97 7.64 20.92
C ASP A 139 3.88 8.59 20.37
N PHE A 140 4.22 9.47 19.41
CA PHE A 140 3.31 10.43 18.78
C PHE A 140 2.66 9.93 17.46
N TRP A 141 2.84 8.66 17.08
CA TRP A 141 2.13 8.07 15.94
C TRP A 141 0.60 8.27 15.94
N PRO A 142 -0.12 8.30 17.09
CA PRO A 142 -1.56 8.52 17.11
C PRO A 142 -1.95 9.90 16.56
N VAL A 143 -1.07 10.90 16.66
CA VAL A 143 -1.32 12.25 16.15
C VAL A 143 -1.50 12.24 14.63
N VAL A 144 -0.68 11.45 13.92
CA VAL A 144 -0.80 11.29 12.46
C VAL A 144 -2.17 10.67 12.11
N VAL A 145 -2.59 9.66 12.85
CA VAL A 145 -3.91 9.01 12.67
C VAL A 145 -5.05 9.98 12.94
N ILE A 146 -4.96 10.80 14.00
CA ILE A 146 -5.97 11.81 14.34
C ILE A 146 -6.08 12.87 13.23
N ILE A 147 -4.95 13.36 12.71
CA ILE A 147 -4.94 14.36 11.63
C ILE A 147 -5.57 13.79 10.36
N ILE A 148 -5.20 12.56 9.97
CA ILE A 148 -5.78 11.89 8.80
C ILE A 148 -7.29 11.66 9.01
N GLY A 149 -7.70 11.17 10.18
CA GLY A 149 -9.10 10.95 10.51
C GLY A 149 -9.92 12.25 10.48
N GLY A 150 -9.39 13.33 11.06
CA GLY A 150 -10.03 14.65 11.03
C GLY A 150 -10.19 15.19 9.60
N LYS A 151 -9.16 15.03 8.77
CA LYS A 151 -9.22 15.39 7.35
C LYS A 151 -10.30 14.61 6.60
N LEU A 152 -10.40 13.30 6.82
CA LEU A 152 -11.44 12.46 6.20
C LEU A 152 -12.86 12.90 6.60
N ILE A 153 -13.06 13.26 7.86
CA ILE A 153 -14.35 13.79 8.33
C ILE A 153 -14.64 15.15 7.68
N PHE A 154 -13.65 16.04 7.62
CA PHE A 154 -13.82 17.36 7.02
C PHE A 154 -14.17 17.27 5.53
N ASP A 155 -13.50 16.40 4.79
CA ASP A 155 -13.79 16.15 3.37
C ASP A 155 -15.20 15.55 3.18
N TYR A 156 -15.59 14.62 4.07
CA TYR A 156 -16.91 14.01 4.03
C TYR A 156 -18.03 15.04 4.28
N LEU A 157 -17.81 15.98 5.21
CA LEU A 157 -18.76 17.06 5.50
C LEU A 157 -18.80 18.08 4.36
N SER A 158 -17.65 18.48 3.83
CA SER A 158 -17.55 19.47 2.75
C SER A 158 -18.11 18.97 1.41
N LYS A 159 -18.28 17.65 1.23
CA LYS A 159 -18.88 17.06 0.03
C LYS A 159 -20.41 16.94 0.10
N LYS A 160 -21.01 17.24 1.27
CA LYS A 160 -22.45 17.14 1.51
C LYS A 160 -23.20 18.48 1.33
N ASP A 161 -22.46 19.59 1.32
CA ASP A 161 -22.92 20.92 0.90
C ASP A 161 -22.60 21.17 -0.59
#